data_AF-A0A0B8P617-F1
#
_entry.id   AF-A0A0B8P617-F1
#
_cell.length_a   1.000
_cell.length_b   1.000
_cell.length_c   1.000
_cell.angle_alpha   90.00
_cell.angle_beta   90.00
_cell.angle_gamma   90.00
#
_symmetry.space_group_name_H-M   'P 1'
#
loop_
_entity.id
_entity.type
_entity.pdbx_description
1 polymer ?
#
loop_
_entity_poly.entity_id
_entity_poly.type
_entity_poly.pdbx_seq_one_letter_code
_entity_poly.pdbx_strand_id
1 'polypeptide(L)'
;MASSWFSAGEPILWWSPAPRAVFDPKTFKPAKSLVKFQRKHRYKVSINQATERIIRLCASSRPESETWITQEMQDAYVALANQGRCHSVEVWQEDELIGGLYGVEVGAVFCGESMVSLKTNASKIALWFFAYTL
;
A
#
# COMPACT_ATOMS: atom_id res chain seq x y z
N MET A 1 -13.70 12.71 3.05
CA MET A 1 -12.75 12.04 3.95
C MET A 1 -11.49 12.88 4.00
N ALA A 2 -10.99 13.21 5.19
CA ALA A 2 -9.70 13.87 5.36
C ALA A 2 -8.63 12.82 5.67
N SER A 3 -7.40 13.03 5.18
CA SER A 3 -6.25 12.14 5.42
C SER A 3 -5.20 12.93 6.21
N SER A 4 -4.52 12.28 7.16
CA SER A 4 -3.45 12.91 7.95
C SER A 4 -2.10 12.72 7.28
N TRP A 5 -1.44 13.82 6.93
CA TRP A 5 -0.11 13.82 6.33
C TRP A 5 0.71 14.94 6.97
N PHE A 6 1.74 14.60 7.72
CA PHE A 6 2.62 15.55 8.39
C PHE A 6 3.98 14.91 8.62
N SER A 7 5.02 15.73 8.73
CA SER A 7 6.39 15.28 8.96
C SER A 7 6.70 15.21 10.46
N ALA A 8 7.77 14.52 10.82
CA ALA A 8 8.24 14.50 12.20
C ALA A 8 8.49 15.93 12.72
N GLY A 9 7.92 16.26 13.88
CA GLY A 9 8.02 17.58 14.50
C GLY A 9 6.97 18.60 14.06
N GLU A 10 6.13 18.28 13.07
CA GLU A 10 4.96 19.08 12.71
C GLU A 10 3.74 18.70 13.58
N PRO A 11 2.80 19.63 13.85
CA PRO A 11 1.52 19.26 14.44
C PRO A 11 0.75 18.32 13.51
N ILE A 12 -0.25 17.60 14.04
CA ILE A 12 -1.14 16.78 13.22
C ILE A 12 -1.88 17.68 12.22
N LEU A 13 -1.64 17.47 10.93
CA LEU A 13 -2.30 18.17 9.83
C LEU A 13 -3.30 17.25 9.13
N TRP A 14 -4.49 17.78 8.83
CA TRP A 14 -5.58 17.07 8.14
C TRP A 14 -5.83 17.69 6.77
N TRP A 15 -5.87 16.85 5.74
CA TRP A 15 -5.98 17.28 4.35
C TRP A 15 -7.25 16.75 3.68
N SER A 16 -7.98 17.64 3.00
CA SER A 16 -9.13 17.27 2.17
C SER A 16 -9.10 17.99 0.82
N PRO A 17 -8.18 17.62 -0.09
CA PRO A 17 -8.05 18.26 -1.40
C PRO A 17 -9.32 18.15 -2.26
N ALA A 18 -9.53 19.19 -3.07
CA ALA A 18 -10.53 19.25 -4.12
C ALA A 18 -9.88 19.82 -5.40
N PRO A 19 -9.78 19.06 -6.51
CA PRO A 19 -10.27 17.69 -6.70
C PRO A 19 -9.43 16.64 -5.95
N ARG A 20 -10.02 15.46 -5.71
CA ARG A 20 -9.35 14.30 -5.09
C ARG A 20 -8.97 13.27 -6.15
N ALA A 21 -7.76 12.73 -6.08
CA ALA A 21 -7.34 11.61 -6.90
C ALA A 21 -8.13 10.34 -6.51
N VAL A 22 -8.72 9.68 -7.50
CA VAL A 22 -9.47 8.43 -7.33
C VAL A 22 -9.00 7.43 -8.38
N PHE A 23 -8.91 6.17 -7.98
CA PHE A 23 -8.60 5.04 -8.86
C PHE A 23 -9.84 4.15 -8.95
N ASP A 24 -10.37 3.96 -10.17
CA ASP A 24 -11.49 3.05 -10.40
C ASP A 24 -10.97 1.66 -10.81
N PRO A 25 -11.06 0.64 -9.93
CA PRO A 25 -10.58 -0.70 -10.23
C PRO A 25 -11.30 -1.33 -11.43
N LYS A 26 -12.55 -0.94 -11.73
CA LYS A 26 -13.33 -1.52 -12.84
C LYS A 26 -12.80 -1.15 -14.22
N THR A 27 -12.08 -0.03 -14.32
CA THR A 27 -11.49 0.45 -15.57
C THR A 27 -10.01 0.07 -15.70
N PHE A 28 -9.40 -0.43 -14.62
CA PHE A 28 -7.99 -0.79 -14.61
C PHE A 28 -7.70 -1.98 -15.51
N LYS A 29 -6.69 -1.84 -16.37
CA LYS A 29 -6.16 -2.93 -17.20
C LYS A 29 -4.64 -2.98 -17.04
N PRO A 30 -4.05 -4.13 -16.66
CA PRO A 30 -2.61 -4.24 -16.54
C PRO A 30 -1.94 -4.08 -17.92
N ALA A 31 -0.78 -3.45 -17.96
CA ALA A 31 0.01 -3.36 -19.17
C ALA A 31 0.38 -4.77 -19.68
N LYS A 32 0.37 -4.99 -21.01
CA LYS A 32 0.72 -6.30 -21.61
C LYS A 32 2.10 -6.79 -21.16
N SER A 33 3.05 -5.89 -20.96
CA SER A 33 4.39 -6.20 -20.44
C SER A 33 4.35 -6.71 -19.00
N LEU A 34 3.51 -6.14 -18.14
CA LEU A 34 3.30 -6.58 -16.75
C LEU A 34 2.71 -7.99 -16.70
N VAL A 35 1.71 -8.27 -17.55
CA VAL A 35 1.11 -9.61 -17.65
C VAL A 35 2.15 -10.65 -18.08
N LYS A 36 2.95 -10.34 -19.11
CA LYS A 36 4.05 -11.22 -19.57
C LYS A 36 5.08 -11.44 -18.47
N PHE A 37 5.45 -10.38 -17.75
CA PHE A 37 6.39 -10.44 -16.64
C PHE A 37 5.89 -11.35 -15.52
N GLN A 38 4.66 -11.14 -15.05
CA GLN A 38 4.09 -11.94 -13.97
C GLN A 38 3.94 -13.41 -14.35
N ARG A 39 3.57 -13.71 -15.60
CA ARG A 39 3.51 -15.09 -16.10
C ARG A 39 4.86 -15.80 -16.05
N LYS A 40 5.96 -15.07 -16.30
CA LYS A 40 7.33 -15.59 -16.27
C LYS A 40 7.83 -15.76 -14.84
N HIS A 41 7.68 -14.74 -14.00
CA HIS A 41 8.29 -14.68 -12.67
C HIS A 41 7.43 -15.30 -11.56
N ARG A 42 6.10 -15.37 -11.76
CA ARG A 42 5.16 -16.05 -10.87
C ARG A 42 5.26 -15.60 -9.41
N TYR A 43 5.37 -14.29 -9.17
CA TYR A 43 5.35 -13.77 -7.81
C TYR A 43 4.04 -14.16 -7.13
N LYS A 44 4.12 -14.57 -5.86
CA LYS A 44 2.94 -14.88 -5.07
C LYS A 44 2.35 -13.58 -4.53
N VAL A 45 1.03 -13.53 -4.40
CA VAL A 45 0.33 -12.40 -3.79
C VAL A 45 -0.50 -12.91 -2.63
N SER A 46 -0.48 -12.20 -1.51
CA SER A 46 -1.35 -12.45 -0.37
C SER A 46 -2.03 -11.18 0.10
N ILE A 47 -3.01 -11.34 0.98
CA ILE A 47 -3.73 -10.24 1.62
C ILE A 47 -3.64 -10.44 3.13
N ASN A 48 -3.32 -9.37 3.85
CA ASN A 48 -3.26 -9.31 5.32
C ASN A 48 -2.33 -10.34 5.98
N GLN A 49 -1.35 -10.90 5.25
CA GLN A 49 -0.40 -11.85 5.84
C GLN A 49 0.77 -11.16 6.52
N ALA A 50 1.09 -9.92 6.14
CA ALA A 50 2.24 -9.19 6.69
C ALA A 50 2.03 -7.67 6.71
N THR A 51 0.85 -7.21 7.16
CA THR A 51 0.46 -5.78 7.14
C THR A 51 1.47 -4.88 7.83
N GLU A 52 1.90 -5.23 9.05
CA GLU A 52 2.92 -4.48 9.77
C GLU A 52 4.24 -4.40 8.99
N ARG A 53 4.68 -5.50 8.36
CA ARG A 53 5.91 -5.51 7.57
C ARG A 53 5.80 -4.62 6.34
N ILE A 54 4.64 -4.58 5.67
CA ILE A 54 4.41 -3.67 4.54
C ILE A 54 4.43 -2.21 5.00
N ILE A 55 3.79 -1.88 6.12
CA ILE A 55 3.79 -0.51 6.68
C ILE A 55 5.23 -0.06 6.95
N ARG A 56 6.02 -0.90 7.63
CA ARG A 56 7.43 -0.64 7.93
C ARG A 56 8.29 -0.51 6.67
N LEU A 57 8.08 -1.36 5.67
CA LEU A 57 8.79 -1.28 4.38
C LEU A 57 8.44 -0.01 3.59
N CYS A 58 7.18 0.42 3.60
CA CYS A 58 6.78 1.69 3.01
C CYS A 58 7.46 2.87 3.71
N ALA A 59 7.52 2.84 5.05
CA ALA A 59 8.22 3.86 5.84
C ALA A 59 9.72 3.92 5.52
N SER A 60 10.38 2.76 5.40
CA SER A 60 11.81 2.68 5.09
C SER A 60 12.18 2.89 3.62
N SER A 61 11.20 3.10 2.73
CA SER A 61 11.46 3.31 1.30
C SER A 61 12.06 4.68 0.99
N ARG A 62 12.05 5.59 1.98
CA ARG A 62 12.61 6.94 1.93
C ARG A 62 13.39 7.22 3.23
N PRO A 63 14.35 8.16 3.22
CA PRO A 63 14.97 8.64 4.45
C PRO A 63 13.93 9.12 5.46
N GLU A 64 14.21 8.96 6.75
CA GLU A 64 13.29 9.36 7.83
C GLU A 64 12.93 10.85 7.78
N SER A 65 13.87 11.70 7.34
CA SER A 65 13.65 13.13 7.14
C SER A 65 12.67 13.48 6.02
N GLU A 66 12.32 12.53 5.15
CA GLU A 66 11.47 12.75 3.96
C GLU A 66 10.17 11.96 3.99
N THR A 67 9.99 11.08 4.99
CA THR A 67 8.81 10.23 5.11
C THR A 67 7.80 10.83 6.09
N TRP A 68 6.53 10.83 5.69
CA TRP A 68 5.40 11.15 6.58
C TRP A 68 4.96 9.94 7.41
N ILE A 69 5.50 8.74 7.11
CA ILE A 69 5.17 7.49 7.80
C ILE A 69 6.07 7.35 9.03
N THR A 70 5.95 8.33 9.93
CA THR A 70 6.67 8.36 11.22
C THR A 70 6.34 7.14 12.07
N GLN A 71 7.10 6.88 13.14
CA GLN A 71 6.82 5.75 14.03
C GLN A 71 5.39 5.79 14.59
N GLU A 72 4.90 6.98 14.98
CA GLU A 72 3.53 7.17 15.46
C GLU A 72 2.48 6.81 14.41
N MET A 73 2.71 7.17 13.14
CA MET A 73 1.83 6.80 12.03
C MET A 73 1.86 5.30 11.77
N GLN A 74 3.04 4.67 11.85
CA GLN A 74 3.16 3.22 11.72
C GLN A 74 2.34 2.51 12.80
N ASP A 75 2.48 2.94 14.06
CA ASP A 75 1.77 2.35 15.20
C ASP A 75 0.25 2.52 15.06
N ALA A 76 -0.21 3.69 14.58
CA ALA A 76 -1.62 3.94 14.30
C ALA A 76 -2.18 3.00 13.21
N TYR A 77 -1.47 2.82 12.10
CA TYR A 77 -1.90 1.90 11.04
C TYR A 77 -1.84 0.43 11.46
N VAL A 78 -0.85 0.04 12.27
CA VAL A 78 -0.79 -1.30 12.86
C VAL A 78 -1.98 -1.53 13.81
N ALA A 79 -2.34 -0.54 14.63
CA ALA A 79 -3.52 -0.63 15.48
C ALA A 79 -4.80 -0.79 14.65
N LEU A 80 -4.94 -0.06 13.53
CA LEU A 80 -6.06 -0.22 12.60
C LEU A 80 -6.04 -1.59 11.92
N ALA A 81 -4.87 -2.15 11.61
CA ALA A 81 -4.75 -3.48 11.03
C ALA A 81 -5.23 -4.55 12.01
N ASN A 82 -4.85 -4.44 13.28
CA ASN A 82 -5.32 -5.31 14.35
C ASN A 82 -6.84 -5.22 14.60
N GLN A 83 -7.46 -4.09 14.24
CA GLN A 83 -8.91 -3.90 14.27
C GLN A 83 -9.61 -4.38 12.98
N GLY A 84 -8.88 -4.91 12.01
CA GLY A 84 -9.42 -5.32 10.72
C GLY A 84 -9.89 -4.15 9.84
N ARG A 85 -9.28 -2.97 9.99
CA ARG A 85 -9.65 -1.73 9.26
C ARG A 85 -8.55 -1.24 8.31
N CYS A 86 -7.31 -1.65 8.55
CA CYS A 86 -6.20 -1.43 7.64
C CYS A 86 -5.80 -2.77 7.04
N HIS A 87 -5.66 -2.81 5.72
CA HIS A 87 -5.37 -4.02 4.97
C HIS A 87 -4.13 -3.82 4.11
N SER A 88 -3.47 -4.93 3.83
CA SER A 88 -2.29 -4.97 2.97
C SER A 88 -2.43 -6.01 1.88
N VAL A 89 -1.71 -5.76 0.80
CA VAL A 89 -1.49 -6.71 -0.28
C VAL A 89 0.00 -6.89 -0.40
N GLU A 90 0.45 -8.11 -0.15
CA GLU A 90 1.87 -8.45 -0.15
C GLU A 90 2.26 -9.18 -1.43
N VAL A 91 3.46 -8.89 -1.94
CA VAL A 91 4.04 -9.60 -3.08
C VAL A 91 5.31 -10.31 -2.64
N TRP A 92 5.37 -11.59 -2.94
CA TRP A 92 6.44 -12.48 -2.51
C TRP A 92 7.17 -13.10 -3.69
N GLN A 93 8.47 -13.22 -3.54
CA GLN A 93 9.27 -14.14 -4.33
C GLN A 93 9.76 -15.23 -3.37
N GLU A 94 9.30 -16.47 -3.59
CA GLU A 94 9.49 -17.56 -2.64
C GLU A 94 8.86 -17.21 -1.28
N ASP A 95 9.69 -16.98 -0.25
CA ASP A 95 9.28 -16.57 1.10
C ASP A 95 9.75 -15.14 1.46
N GLU A 96 10.38 -14.44 0.49
CA GLU A 96 10.85 -13.07 0.66
C GLU A 96 9.74 -12.07 0.28
N LEU A 97 9.47 -11.12 1.18
CA LEU A 97 8.55 -10.00 0.91
C LEU A 97 9.25 -8.96 0.04
N ILE A 98 8.81 -8.81 -1.22
CA ILE A 98 9.51 -8.01 -2.23
C ILE A 98 8.75 -6.73 -2.64
N GLY A 99 7.61 -6.48 -2.03
CA GLY A 99 6.82 -5.27 -2.23
C GLY A 99 5.37 -5.45 -1.85
N GLY A 100 4.57 -4.40 -2.01
CA GLY A 100 3.16 -4.43 -1.68
C GLY A 100 2.54 -3.04 -1.55
N LEU A 101 1.34 -3.00 -1.01
CA LEU A 101 0.63 -1.78 -0.64
C LEU A 101 -0.19 -1.99 0.63
N TYR A 102 -0.52 -0.91 1.32
CA TYR A 102 -1.49 -0.93 2.41
C TYR A 102 -2.45 0.25 2.32
N GLY A 103 -3.58 0.12 3.00
CA GLY A 103 -4.60 1.17 3.05
C GLY A 103 -5.73 0.86 4.00
N VAL A 104 -6.61 1.83 4.17
CA VAL A 104 -7.74 1.75 5.11
C VAL A 104 -9.04 1.49 4.34
N GLU A 105 -9.84 0.54 4.83
CA GLU A 105 -11.21 0.32 4.34
C GLU A 105 -12.19 1.24 5.06
N VAL A 106 -13.03 1.92 4.28
CA VAL A 106 -14.15 2.73 4.78
C VAL A 106 -15.40 2.40 3.96
N GLY A 107 -16.17 1.43 4.44
CA GLY A 107 -17.29 0.88 3.70
C GLY A 107 -16.82 0.29 2.37
N ALA A 108 -17.50 0.61 1.26
CA ALA A 108 -17.12 0.11 -0.06
C ALA A 108 -15.92 0.85 -0.71
N VAL A 109 -15.20 1.68 0.04
CA VAL A 109 -14.07 2.47 -0.46
C VAL A 109 -12.79 2.03 0.23
N PHE A 110 -11.75 1.78 -0.57
CA PHE A 110 -10.41 1.55 -0.09
C PHE A 110 -9.53 2.79 -0.31
N CYS A 111 -8.95 3.31 0.77
CA CYS A 111 -8.02 4.42 0.74
C CYS A 111 -6.59 3.88 0.74
N GLY A 112 -5.96 3.83 -0.43
CA GLY A 112 -4.56 3.42 -0.56
C GLY A 112 -3.64 4.47 0.04
N GLU A 113 -2.93 4.11 1.11
CA GLU A 113 -2.05 5.01 1.86
C GLU A 113 -0.65 5.05 1.26
N SER A 114 -0.04 3.90 1.01
CA SER A 114 1.29 3.83 0.39
C SER A 114 1.55 2.47 -0.26
N MET A 115 2.59 2.42 -1.11
CA MET A 115 3.07 1.22 -1.78
C MET A 115 4.59 1.22 -1.94
N VAL A 116 5.20 0.03 -1.95
CA VAL A 116 6.65 -0.16 -2.03
C VAL A 116 7.01 -1.29 -2.98
N SER A 117 8.14 -1.17 -3.66
CA SER A 117 8.66 -2.18 -4.59
C SER A 117 10.16 -2.38 -4.35
N LEU A 118 10.55 -3.51 -3.75
CA LEU A 118 11.95 -3.88 -3.58
C LEU A 118 12.50 -4.62 -4.80
N LYS A 119 11.62 -5.33 -5.53
CA LYS A 119 11.94 -5.93 -6.83
C LYS A 119 11.06 -5.37 -7.95
N THR A 120 11.53 -5.52 -9.18
CA THR A 120 10.85 -5.04 -10.38
C THR A 120 9.39 -5.47 -10.43
N ASN A 121 8.50 -4.50 -10.65
CA ASN A 121 7.05 -4.67 -10.79
C ASN A 121 6.28 -5.14 -9.54
N ALA A 122 6.90 -5.29 -8.37
CA ALA A 122 6.21 -5.81 -7.19
C ALA A 122 4.97 -4.96 -6.80
N SER A 123 5.11 -3.64 -6.64
CA SER A 123 3.95 -2.78 -6.29
C SER A 123 2.87 -2.74 -7.37
N LYS A 124 3.26 -2.83 -8.66
CA LYS A 124 2.31 -2.89 -9.79
C LYS A 124 1.53 -4.20 -9.80
N ILE A 125 2.18 -5.30 -9.44
CA ILE A 125 1.52 -6.61 -9.29
C ILE A 125 0.57 -6.59 -8.09
N ALA A 126 0.98 -5.97 -6.97
CA ALA A 126 0.11 -5.79 -5.80
C ALA A 126 -1.18 -5.06 -6.18
N LEU A 127 -1.06 -3.89 -6.80
CA LEU A 127 -2.22 -3.10 -7.26
C LEU A 127 -3.07 -3.86 -8.27
N TRP A 128 -2.44 -4.57 -9.21
CA TRP A 128 -3.16 -5.34 -10.20
C TRP A 128 -4.00 -6.44 -9.56
N PHE A 129 -3.40 -7.29 -8.71
CA PHE A 129 -4.15 -8.37 -8.07
C PHE A 129 -5.25 -7.83 -7.16
N PHE A 130 -4.96 -6.75 -6.41
CA PHE A 130 -5.95 -6.10 -5.56
C PHE A 130 -7.15 -5.57 -6.34
N ALA A 131 -6.91 -4.84 -7.44
CA ALA A 131 -7.98 -4.29 -8.28
C ALA A 131 -8.90 -5.37 -8.87
N TYR A 132 -8.44 -6.63 -8.96
CA TYR A 132 -9.23 -7.76 -9.44
C TYR A 132 -9.81 -8.62 -8.29
N THR A 133 -9.48 -8.31 -7.04
CA THR A 133 -10.02 -8.99 -5.84
C THR A 133 -11.21 -8.21 -5.23
N LEU A 134 -11.31 -6.91 -5.53
CA LEU A 134 -12.42 -6.03 -5.15
C LEU A 134 -13.70 -6.27 -5.96
#